data_AF-A0A2V2QDM8-F1
#
_entry.id   AF-A0A2V2QDM8-F1
#
_cell.length_a   1.000
_cell.length_b   1.000
_cell.length_c   1.000
_cell.angle_alpha   90.00
_cell.angle_beta   90.00
_cell.angle_gamma   90.00
#
_symmetry.space_group_name_H-M   'P 1'
#
loop_
_entity.id
_entity.type
_entity.pdbx_description
1 polymer ?
#
loop_
_entity_poly.entity_id
_entity_poly.type
_entity_poly.pdbx_seq_one_letter_code
_entity_poly.pdbx_strand_id
1 'polypeptide(L)'
;CPADAPPALVRRSHLAAGYAAGAAQAHATALGLRSRPIGSWQQADLGAALGDAPGQDWIIHGLALAAPPAHPYRRTQRPTPPTPSGKEERP
;
A
#
# COMPACT_ATOMS: atom_id res chain seq x y z
N CYS A 1 14.43 12.63 5.74
CA CYS A 1 15.41 13.74 5.68
C CYS A 1 16.78 13.22 6.06
N PRO A 2 17.88 13.75 5.48
CA PRO A 2 19.24 13.54 5.98
C PRO A 2 19.34 13.85 7.48
N ALA A 3 20.21 13.15 8.20
CA ALA A 3 20.36 13.32 9.65
C ALA A 3 20.87 14.71 10.05
N ASP A 4 21.62 15.37 9.17
CA ASP A 4 22.26 16.67 9.34
C ASP A 4 21.48 17.82 8.67
N ALA A 5 20.27 17.56 8.18
CA ALA A 5 19.43 18.59 7.56
C ALA A 5 19.08 19.71 8.57
N PRO A 6 19.19 20.99 8.19
CA PRO A 6 18.82 22.10 9.07
C PRO A 6 17.35 21.98 9.55
N PRO A 7 17.02 22.34 10.80
CA PRO A 7 15.65 22.20 11.32
C PRO A 7 14.59 22.90 10.47
N ALA A 8 14.94 24.06 9.87
CA ALA A 8 14.04 24.79 8.98
C ALA A 8 13.78 24.06 7.65
N LEU A 9 14.74 23.27 7.15
CA LEU A 9 14.56 22.42 5.99
C LEU A 9 13.66 21.23 6.34
N VAL A 10 13.96 20.54 7.45
CA VAL A 10 13.14 19.44 7.96
C VAL A 10 11.68 19.87 8.10
N ARG A 11 11.41 20.99 8.79
CA ARG A 11 10.05 21.49 8.95
C ARG A 11 9.35 21.73 7.61
N ARG A 12 10.01 22.38 6.66
CA ARG A 12 9.44 22.68 5.34
C ARG A 12 9.16 21.41 4.54
N SER A 13 10.11 20.48 4.49
CA SER A 13 9.95 19.21 3.79
C SER A 13 8.81 18.38 4.36
N HIS A 14 8.66 18.32 5.68
CA HIS A 14 7.56 17.59 6.33
C HIS A 14 6.20 18.24 6.06
N LEU A 15 6.09 19.57 6.11
CA LEU A 15 4.84 20.27 5.79
C LEU A 15 4.44 20.04 4.32
N ALA A 16 5.38 20.18 3.39
CA ALA A 16 5.13 19.95 1.97
C ALA A 16 4.71 18.50 1.69
N ALA A 17 5.46 17.53 2.22
CA ALA A 17 5.16 16.11 2.02
C ALA A 17 3.85 15.69 2.71
N GLY A 18 3.55 16.22 3.90
CA GLY A 18 2.29 15.96 4.60
C GLY A 18 1.08 16.51 3.85
N TYR A 19 1.19 17.73 3.32
CA TYR A 19 0.15 18.32 2.47
C TYR A 19 -0.07 17.48 1.20
N ALA A 20 1.00 17.10 0.50
CA ALA A 20 0.91 16.27 -0.71
C ALA A 20 0.27 14.91 -0.43
N ALA A 21 0.67 14.23 0.67
CA ALA A 21 0.09 12.96 1.06
C ALA A 21 -1.40 13.08 1.40
N GLY A 22 -1.80 14.16 2.09
CA GLY A 22 -3.21 14.44 2.40
C GLY A 22 -4.04 14.72 1.14
N ALA A 23 -3.51 15.52 0.21
CA ALA A 23 -4.16 15.77 -1.08
C ALA A 23 -4.33 14.47 -1.90
N ALA A 24 -3.30 13.62 -1.94
CA ALA A 24 -3.37 12.32 -2.60
C ALA A 24 -4.39 11.39 -1.91
N GLN A 25 -4.48 11.40 -0.58
CA GLN A 25 -5.48 10.62 0.16
C GLN A 25 -6.91 11.10 -0.13
N ALA A 26 -7.13 12.41 -0.18
CA ALA A 26 -8.44 12.98 -0.54
C ALA A 26 -8.85 12.58 -1.96
N HIS A 27 -7.90 12.61 -2.90
CA HIS A 27 -8.14 12.17 -4.27
C HIS A 27 -8.42 10.66 -4.35
N ALA A 28 -7.64 9.84 -3.64
CA ALA A 28 -7.87 8.40 -3.53
C ALA A 28 -9.27 8.09 -2.98
N THR A 29 -9.71 8.84 -1.97
CA THR A 29 -11.06 8.74 -1.40
C THR A 29 -12.13 9.06 -2.43
N ALA A 30 -11.96 10.14 -3.21
CA ALA A 30 -12.88 10.50 -4.28
C ALA A 30 -12.98 9.43 -5.38
N LEU A 31 -11.90 8.70 -5.62
CA LEU A 31 -11.85 7.56 -6.54
C LEU A 31 -12.36 6.24 -5.93
N GLY A 32 -12.82 6.24 -4.67
CA GLY A 32 -13.27 5.03 -3.98
C GLY A 32 -12.14 4.04 -3.65
N LEU A 33 -10.88 4.49 -3.68
CA LEU A 33 -9.73 3.68 -3.31
C LEU A 33 -9.59 3.62 -1.79
N ARG A 34 -9.12 2.48 -1.29
CA ARG A 34 -8.69 2.37 0.10
C ARG A 34 -7.29 2.95 0.21
N SER A 35 -7.08 3.82 1.18
CA SER A 35 -5.79 4.47 1.40
C SER A 35 -5.40 4.45 2.87
N ARG A 36 -4.11 4.28 3.17
CA ARG A 36 -3.55 4.38 4.52
C ARG A 36 -2.29 5.25 4.50
N PRO A 37 -2.28 6.40 5.18
CA PRO A 37 -1.06 7.19 5.35
C PRO A 37 0.02 6.36 6.04
N ILE A 38 1.25 6.49 5.55
CA ILE A 38 2.44 5.96 6.20
C ILE A 38 3.15 7.16 6.82
N GLY A 39 3.39 7.07 8.13
CA GLY A 39 4.09 8.09 8.89
C GLY A 39 5.50 8.37 8.39
N SER A 40 6.19 9.30 9.03
CA SER A 40 7.53 9.69 8.59
C SER A 40 8.50 8.51 8.63
N TRP A 41 9.23 8.30 7.54
CA TRP A 41 10.42 7.46 7.55
C TRP A 41 11.66 8.30 7.85
N GLN A 42 12.54 7.78 8.70
CA GLN A 42 13.85 8.35 8.93
C GLN A 42 14.85 7.65 8.01
N GLN A 43 15.74 8.41 7.39
CA GLN A 43 16.80 7.89 6.52
C GLN A 43 16.31 7.01 5.33
N ALA A 44 15.09 7.23 4.83
CA ALA A 44 14.61 6.53 3.63
C ALA A 44 15.14 7.20 2.36
N ASP A 45 16.32 6.78 1.93
CA ASP A 45 16.94 7.18 0.67
C ASP A 45 16.42 6.29 -0.47
N LEU A 46 15.48 6.83 -1.25
CA LEU A 46 14.90 6.15 -2.40
C LEU A 46 15.93 6.00 -3.52
N GLY A 47 16.78 7.00 -3.75
CA GLY A 47 17.81 6.95 -4.77
C GLY A 47 18.74 5.77 -4.54
N ALA A 48 19.29 5.67 -3.33
CA ALA A 48 20.10 4.52 -2.92
C ALA A 48 19.35 3.18 -3.04
N ALA A 49 18.07 3.14 -2.64
CA ALA A 49 17.25 1.93 -2.74
C ALA A 49 16.97 1.49 -4.19
N LEU A 50 16.97 2.43 -5.14
CA LEU A 50 16.79 2.17 -6.57
C LEU A 50 18.11 2.01 -7.35
N GLY A 51 19.27 2.16 -6.68
CA GLY A 51 20.59 2.04 -7.28
C GLY A 51 21.18 3.33 -7.85
N ASP A 52 20.51 4.48 -7.63
CA ASP A 52 21.01 5.81 -7.96
C ASP A 52 21.97 6.36 -6.88
N ALA A 53 22.51 7.55 -7.14
CA ALA A 53 23.39 8.23 -6.20
C ALA A 53 22.65 8.53 -4.87
N PRO A 54 23.23 8.17 -3.70
CA PRO A 54 22.62 8.41 -2.41
C PRO A 54 22.49 9.91 -2.11
N GLY A 55 21.55 10.25 -1.25
CA GLY A 55 21.36 11.58 -0.70
C GLY A 55 20.49 12.51 -1.53
N GLN A 56 20.01 12.08 -2.70
CA GLN A 56 19.25 12.92 -3.62
C GLN A 56 17.73 12.80 -3.44
N ASP A 57 17.22 11.58 -3.24
CA ASP A 57 15.78 11.31 -3.26
C ASP A 57 15.29 10.73 -1.93
N TRP A 58 14.89 11.61 -1.01
CA TRP A 58 14.43 11.20 0.32
C TRP A 58 12.92 11.02 0.40
N ILE A 59 12.48 9.87 0.92
CA ILE A 59 11.07 9.66 1.29
C ILE A 59 10.82 10.29 2.65
N ILE A 60 9.86 11.23 2.69
CA ILE A 60 9.45 11.90 3.93
C ILE A 60 8.12 11.35 4.44
N HIS A 61 7.14 11.17 3.56
CA HIS A 61 5.84 10.56 3.85
C HIS A 61 5.45 9.62 2.72
N GLY A 62 4.61 8.63 3.04
CA GLY A 62 4.07 7.69 2.06
C GLY A 62 2.56 7.56 2.16
N LEU A 63 1.93 7.06 1.10
CA LEU A 63 0.53 6.69 1.08
C LEU A 63 0.42 5.28 0.48
N ALA A 64 -0.02 4.32 1.27
CA ALA A 64 -0.38 3.01 0.75
C ALA A 64 -1.77 3.09 0.12
N LEU A 65 -1.88 2.64 -1.13
CA LEU A 65 -3.15 2.52 -1.86
C LEU A 65 -3.48 1.05 -2.07
N ALA A 66 -4.75 0.73 -1.95
CA ALA A 66 -5.27 -0.58 -2.33
C ALA A 66 -6.45 -0.37 -3.28
N ALA A 67 -6.40 -1.07 -4.41
CA ALA A 67 -7.55 -1.19 -5.30
C ALA A 67 -8.75 -1.73 -4.51
N PRO A 68 -9.98 -1.37 -4.91
CA PRO A 68 -11.16 -2.13 -4.51
C PRO A 68 -10.88 -3.61 -4.79
N PRO A 69 -11.38 -4.55 -3.95
CA PRO A 69 -11.31 -5.95 -4.31
C PRO A 69 -11.86 -6.08 -5.74
N ALA A 70 -11.08 -6.68 -6.64
CA ALA A 70 -11.62 -7.08 -7.93
C ALA A 70 -12.92 -7.81 -7.63
N HIS A 71 -14.01 -7.45 -8.32
CA HIS A 71 -15.27 -8.19 -8.25
C HIS A 71 -14.91 -9.66 -8.14
N PRO A 72 -15.32 -10.38 -7.08
CA PRO A 72 -14.91 -11.74 -6.93
C PRO A 72 -15.31 -12.39 -8.24
N TYR A 73 -14.33 -12.74 -9.07
CA TYR A 73 -14.52 -13.64 -10.18
C TYR A 73 -15.36 -14.73 -9.56
N ARG A 74 -16.61 -14.85 -10.02
CA ARG A 74 -17.61 -15.78 -9.50
C ARG A 74 -16.84 -17.07 -9.34
N ARG A 75 -16.46 -17.40 -8.10
CA ARG A 75 -15.69 -18.61 -7.82
C ARG A 75 -16.71 -19.65 -8.20
N THR A 76 -16.63 -20.17 -9.42
CA THR A 76 -17.46 -21.26 -9.88
C THR A 76 -17.25 -22.29 -8.80
N GLN A 77 -18.27 -22.45 -7.96
CA GLN A 77 -18.26 -23.39 -6.87
C GLN A 77 -17.84 -24.69 -7.53
N ARG A 78 -16.67 -25.22 -7.15
CA ARG A 78 -16.32 -26.58 -7.54
C ARG A 78 -17.50 -27.42 -7.06
N PRO A 79 -18.24 -28.11 -7.95
CA PRO A 79 -19.37 -28.91 -7.54
C PRO A 79 -18.90 -29.86 -6.44
N THR A 80 -19.60 -29.86 -5.32
CA THR A 80 -19.35 -30.81 -4.24
C THR A 80 -19.43 -32.20 -4.86
N PRO A 81 -18.39 -33.05 -4.74
CA PRO A 81 -18.50 -34.42 -5.23
C PRO A 81 -19.67 -35.10 -4.51
N PRO A 82 -20.51 -35.86 -5.22
CA PRO A 82 -21.64 -36.54 -4.60
C PRO A 82 -21.12 -37.50 -3.52
N THR A 83 -21.78 -37.48 -2.37
CA THR A 83 -21.55 -38.44 -1.29
C THR A 83 -21.70 -39.85 -1.85
N PRO A 84 -20.72 -40.76 -1.68
CA PRO A 84 -20.90 -42.14 -2.10
C PRO A 84 -22.01 -42.75 -1.24
N SER A 85 -23.18 -42.98 -1.86
CA SER A 85 -24.27 -43.76 -1.29
C SER A 85 -23.89 -45.24 -1.33
N GLY A 86 -22.99 -45.64 -0.43
CA GLY A 86 -22.67 -47.04 -0.19
C GLY A 86 -23.79 -47.72 0.59
N LYS A 87 -24.89 -48.08 -0.10
CA LYS A 87 -25.63 -49.28 0.29
C LYS A 87 -24.91 -50.45 -0.36
N GLU A 88 -23.89 -50.97 0.31
CA GLU A 88 -23.37 -52.29 -0.05
C GLU A 88 -24.25 -53.34 0.64
N GLU A 89 -25.29 -53.72 -0.09
CA GLU A 89 -26.11 -54.88 0.18
C GLU A 89 -25.42 -56.12 -0.40
N ARG A 90 -24.83 -56.93 0.50
CA ARG A 90 -24.78 -58.41 0.54
C ARG A 90 -24.00 -59.18 -0.57
N PRO A 91 -23.45 -60.36 -0.25
CA PRO A 91 -24.22 -61.62 -0.25
C PRO A 91 -24.14 -62.43 1.05
#